data_AF-A0A6A7FWL6-F1
#
_entry.id   AF-A0A6A7FWL6-F1
#
_cell.length_a   1.000
_cell.length_b   1.000
_cell.length_c   1.000
_cell.angle_alpha   90.00
_cell.angle_beta   90.00
_cell.angle_gamma   90.00
#
_symmetry.space_group_name_H-M   'P 1'
#
loop_
_entity.id
_entity.type
_entity.pdbx_description
1 polymer ?
#
loop_
_entity_poly.entity_id
_entity_poly.type
_entity_poly.pdbx_seq_one_letter_code
_entity_poly.pdbx_strand_id
1 'polypeptide(L)'
;MRILNPPVFLLDPSEEFRPDTVIRETGWEFRKYRSDIDDPALNSVYQTYFDMHSNQTVDFVNEKMAHWTKFDKFKLPMLEALDLLNSFVDSSDPDIALPNAVHAYQTAERIRATYPNEEWFHFAGLVHDLGKVMALYDEPQWAVVGDTFPVGCAVAPSVVLQESTFSNNPDTKDTRYNTKLGMYEEGCGLDNVTMSWGHDEYMYRVLKHNNCTIPQHGLDIIRYHSFYPWHTGGDYQHLCNQKDRDT
;
A
#
# COMPACT_ATOMS: atom_id res chain seq x y z
N MET A 1 44.09 21.52 -10.93
CA MET A 1 43.42 20.66 -11.92
C MET A 1 41.92 20.90 -11.77
N ARG A 2 41.25 21.54 -12.74
CA ARG A 2 39.78 21.69 -12.71
C ARG A 2 39.19 20.36 -13.14
N ILE A 3 38.57 19.63 -12.22
CA ILE A 3 37.74 18.47 -12.58
C ILE A 3 36.46 19.06 -13.17
N LEU A 4 36.36 19.01 -14.50
CA LEU A 4 35.12 19.27 -15.21
C LEU A 4 34.34 17.95 -15.17
N ASN A 5 33.54 17.73 -14.11
CA ASN A 5 32.49 16.73 -14.21
C ASN A 5 31.49 17.26 -15.24
N PRO A 6 31.23 16.56 -16.36
CA PRO A 6 30.05 16.88 -17.16
C PRO A 6 28.83 16.83 -16.22
N PRO A 7 27.81 17.69 -16.40
CA PRO A 7 26.58 17.52 -15.65
C PRO A 7 26.11 16.11 -15.95
N VAL A 8 26.17 15.24 -14.95
CA VAL A 8 25.44 13.99 -15.02
C VAL A 8 24.00 14.46 -15.08
N PHE A 9 23.40 14.38 -16.26
CA PHE A 9 21.96 14.50 -16.41
C PHE A 9 21.37 13.29 -15.71
N LEU A 10 21.22 13.40 -14.39
CA LEU A 10 20.29 12.55 -13.67
C LEU A 10 18.92 13.01 -14.15
N LEU A 11 18.33 12.26 -15.08
CA LEU A 11 16.91 12.33 -15.30
C LEU A 11 16.28 11.93 -13.97
N ASP A 12 15.63 12.86 -13.30
CA ASP A 12 14.76 12.51 -12.19
C ASP A 12 13.55 11.81 -12.82
N PRO A 13 13.35 10.50 -12.61
CA PRO A 13 12.20 9.82 -13.21
C PRO A 13 10.87 10.39 -12.67
N SER A 14 10.90 11.16 -11.56
CA SER A 14 9.75 11.90 -11.04
C SER A 14 9.35 13.09 -11.92
N GLU A 15 10.28 13.58 -12.74
CA GLU A 15 10.00 14.59 -13.78
C GLU A 15 9.41 13.95 -15.04
N GLU A 16 9.74 12.70 -15.35
CA GLU A 16 9.15 11.98 -16.48
C GLU A 16 7.72 11.51 -16.18
N PHE A 17 7.43 11.13 -14.93
CA PHE A 17 6.08 10.77 -14.50
C PHE A 17 5.51 11.80 -13.53
N ARG A 18 4.94 12.87 -14.10
CA ARG A 18 4.10 13.86 -13.38
C ARG A 18 2.64 13.56 -13.74
N PRO A 19 1.90 12.78 -12.93
CA PRO A 19 0.50 12.44 -13.22
C PRO A 19 -0.31 13.66 -13.65
N ASP A 20 -0.19 14.78 -12.95
CA ASP A 20 -0.88 16.04 -13.25
C ASP A 20 -0.61 16.59 -14.67
N THR A 21 0.65 16.52 -15.12
CA THR A 21 1.07 17.00 -16.45
C THR A 21 0.62 16.03 -17.53
N VAL A 22 0.78 14.73 -17.31
CA VAL A 22 0.38 13.68 -18.25
C VAL A 22 -1.15 13.67 -18.41
N ILE A 23 -1.92 13.73 -17.31
CA ILE A 23 -3.39 13.87 -17.32
C ILE A 23 -3.80 15.08 -18.17
N ARG A 24 -3.19 16.26 -17.94
CA ARG A 24 -3.55 17.49 -18.64
C ARG A 24 -3.22 17.45 -20.13
N GLU A 25 -2.11 16.84 -20.52
CA GLU A 25 -1.60 16.88 -21.89
C GLU A 25 -2.11 15.73 -22.77
N THR A 26 -2.40 14.56 -22.18
CA THR A 26 -2.78 13.36 -22.94
C THR A 26 -4.17 12.84 -22.60
N GLY A 27 -4.84 13.39 -21.57
CA GLY A 27 -6.09 12.83 -21.05
C GLY A 27 -5.91 11.44 -20.42
N TRP A 28 -4.67 11.11 -20.02
CA TRP A 28 -4.38 9.88 -19.31
C TRP A 28 -5.08 9.85 -17.96
N GLU A 29 -5.54 8.68 -17.55
CA GLU A 29 -6.23 8.45 -16.29
C GLU A 29 -5.34 7.57 -15.41
N PHE A 30 -5.04 8.06 -14.21
CA PHE A 30 -4.30 7.32 -13.18
C PHE A 30 -5.13 6.13 -12.66
N ARG A 31 -4.49 4.99 -12.38
CA ARG A 31 -5.12 3.80 -11.78
C ARG A 31 -6.29 3.22 -12.58
N LYS A 32 -6.04 2.90 -13.85
CA LYS A 32 -7.03 2.31 -14.75
C LYS A 32 -6.95 0.78 -14.78
N TYR A 33 -7.89 0.10 -14.14
CA TYR A 33 -7.92 -1.37 -13.99
C TYR A 33 -8.74 -2.12 -15.06
N ARG A 34 -8.85 -1.60 -16.29
CA ARG A 34 -9.80 -2.17 -17.27
C ARG A 34 -9.37 -3.56 -17.77
N SER A 35 -10.35 -4.46 -17.87
CA SER A 35 -10.20 -5.83 -18.36
C SER A 35 -10.50 -6.04 -19.85
N ASP A 36 -10.85 -4.97 -20.59
CA ASP A 36 -11.26 -5.02 -22.00
C ASP A 36 -10.11 -4.85 -22.99
N ILE A 37 -8.89 -4.67 -22.50
CA ILE A 37 -7.66 -4.50 -23.28
C ILE A 37 -6.76 -5.69 -22.99
N ASP A 38 -6.28 -6.37 -24.03
CA ASP A 38 -5.27 -7.42 -23.93
C ASP A 38 -3.89 -6.78 -23.64
N ASP A 39 -3.76 -6.24 -22.42
CA ASP A 39 -2.55 -5.66 -21.89
C ASP A 39 -1.97 -6.60 -20.82
N PRO A 40 -0.78 -7.19 -21.04
CA PRO A 40 -0.12 -8.06 -20.07
C PRO A 40 0.04 -7.45 -18.67
N ALA A 41 0.27 -6.13 -18.58
CA ALA A 41 0.42 -5.46 -17.29
C ALA A 41 -0.93 -5.41 -16.54
N LEU A 42 -2.01 -5.02 -17.23
CA LEU A 42 -3.36 -5.00 -16.64
C LEU A 42 -3.85 -6.40 -16.26
N ASN A 43 -3.48 -7.42 -17.04
CA ASN A 43 -3.75 -8.82 -16.70
C ASN A 43 -3.01 -9.26 -15.42
N SER A 44 -1.76 -8.85 -15.24
CA SER A 44 -0.99 -9.12 -14.02
C SER A 44 -1.60 -8.43 -12.80
N VAL A 45 -2.03 -7.17 -12.95
CA VAL A 45 -2.71 -6.41 -11.90
C VAL A 45 -4.05 -7.07 -11.53
N TYR A 46 -4.85 -7.44 -12.53
CA TYR A 46 -6.11 -8.15 -12.32
C TYR A 46 -5.89 -9.47 -11.57
N GLN A 47 -4.90 -10.27 -11.98
CA GLN A 47 -4.60 -11.55 -11.33
C GLN A 47 -4.15 -11.34 -9.88
N THR A 48 -3.32 -10.32 -9.62
CA THR A 48 -2.88 -9.97 -8.26
C THR A 48 -4.07 -9.65 -7.37
N TYR A 49 -4.99 -8.81 -7.82
CA TYR A 49 -6.21 -8.49 -7.07
C TYR A 49 -7.18 -9.68 -6.98
N PHE A 50 -7.31 -10.50 -8.02
CA PHE A 50 -8.12 -11.70 -7.98
C PHE A 50 -7.64 -12.67 -6.90
N ASP A 51 -6.33 -12.92 -6.83
CA ASP A 51 -5.73 -13.78 -5.80
C ASP A 51 -5.82 -13.15 -4.41
N MET A 52 -5.59 -11.83 -4.30
CA MET A 52 -5.75 -11.08 -3.06
C MET A 52 -7.18 -11.23 -2.52
N HIS A 53 -8.17 -10.88 -3.34
CA HIS A 53 -9.57 -10.89 -2.94
C HIS A 53 -10.08 -12.30 -2.69
N SER A 54 -9.54 -13.32 -3.35
CA SER A 54 -9.91 -14.72 -3.10
C SER A 54 -9.38 -15.26 -1.77
N ASN A 55 -8.20 -14.81 -1.32
CA ASN A 55 -7.46 -15.46 -0.24
C ASN A 55 -7.29 -14.62 1.05
N GLN A 56 -7.49 -13.30 0.99
CA GLN A 56 -7.48 -12.43 2.16
C GLN A 56 -8.77 -12.64 2.98
N THR A 57 -8.70 -13.58 3.92
CA THR A 57 -9.75 -13.91 4.90
C THR A 57 -9.34 -13.45 6.30
N VAL A 58 -10.29 -13.39 7.24
CA VAL A 58 -10.00 -13.10 8.65
C VAL A 58 -8.94 -14.06 9.20
N ASP A 59 -9.07 -15.36 8.91
CA ASP A 59 -8.13 -16.39 9.39
C ASP A 59 -6.74 -16.20 8.78
N PHE A 60 -6.65 -15.94 7.47
CA PHE A 60 -5.39 -15.69 6.78
C PHE A 60 -4.65 -14.48 7.37
N VAL A 61 -5.36 -13.35 7.55
CA VAL A 61 -4.76 -12.14 8.10
C VAL A 61 -4.24 -12.36 9.52
N ASN A 62 -5.02 -13.05 10.36
CA ASN A 62 -4.59 -13.39 11.72
C ASN A 62 -3.34 -14.27 11.72
N GLU A 63 -3.26 -15.25 10.83
CA GLU A 63 -2.08 -16.10 10.66
C GLU A 63 -0.85 -15.28 10.24
N LYS A 64 -0.98 -14.43 9.22
CA LYS A 64 0.12 -13.60 8.72
C LYS A 64 0.62 -12.61 9.76
N MET A 65 -0.31 -11.97 10.47
CA MET A 65 0.01 -11.10 11.59
C MET A 65 0.76 -11.86 12.68
N ALA A 66 0.33 -13.06 13.07
CA ALA A 66 1.05 -13.89 14.05
C ALA A 66 2.43 -14.36 13.54
N HIS A 67 2.59 -14.55 12.23
CA HIS A 67 3.84 -14.99 11.61
C HIS A 67 4.89 -13.86 11.52
N TRP A 68 4.50 -12.70 11.00
CA TRP A 68 5.42 -11.61 10.64
C TRP A 68 5.74 -10.68 11.80
N THR A 69 4.83 -10.53 12.77
CA THR A 69 5.03 -9.62 13.91
C THR A 69 5.91 -10.21 15.02
N LYS A 70 6.49 -11.39 14.78
CA LYS A 70 7.61 -11.92 15.58
C LYS A 70 8.92 -11.21 15.27
N PHE A 71 9.03 -10.57 14.09
CA PHE A 71 10.22 -9.87 13.63
C PHE A 71 11.51 -10.71 13.69
N ASP A 72 11.39 -12.01 13.41
CA ASP A 72 12.46 -13.01 13.51
C ASP A 72 12.99 -13.50 12.16
N LYS A 73 12.57 -12.87 11.05
CA LYS A 73 12.91 -13.30 9.68
C LYS A 73 14.26 -12.77 9.22
N PHE A 74 14.55 -11.52 9.54
CA PHE A 74 15.78 -10.83 9.16
C PHE A 74 16.01 -9.61 10.06
N LYS A 75 17.23 -9.10 10.02
CA LYS A 75 17.63 -7.85 10.66
C LYS A 75 18.46 -7.05 9.67
N LEU A 76 17.93 -5.93 9.21
CA LEU A 76 18.55 -5.10 8.18
C LEU A 76 18.55 -3.62 8.61
N PRO A 77 19.64 -2.89 8.36
CA PRO A 77 19.61 -1.43 8.32
C PRO A 77 18.64 -0.94 7.24
N MET A 78 18.05 0.25 7.46
CA MET A 78 17.04 0.82 6.55
C MET A 78 17.53 0.93 5.10
N LEU A 79 18.76 1.39 4.88
CA LEU A 79 19.32 1.53 3.53
C LEU A 79 19.50 0.17 2.83
N GLU A 80 19.86 -0.89 3.56
CA GLU A 80 19.94 -2.23 2.99
C GLU A 80 18.55 -2.77 2.64
N ALA A 81 17.52 -2.44 3.44
CA ALA A 81 16.14 -2.78 3.13
C ALA A 81 15.64 -2.04 1.87
N LEU A 82 16.02 -0.76 1.68
CA LEU A 82 15.75 -0.04 0.43
C LEU A 82 16.48 -0.67 -0.76
N ASP A 83 17.73 -1.08 -0.58
CA ASP A 83 18.52 -1.70 -1.66
C ASP A 83 17.91 -3.01 -2.15
N LEU A 84 17.28 -3.79 -1.26
CA LEU A 84 16.53 -4.99 -1.62
C LEU A 84 15.37 -4.66 -2.58
N LEU A 85 14.71 -3.52 -2.41
CA LEU A 85 13.61 -3.08 -3.28
C LEU A 85 14.07 -2.62 -4.68
N ASN A 86 15.37 -2.53 -4.96
CA ASN A 86 15.86 -2.31 -6.33
C ASN A 86 15.55 -3.50 -7.26
N SER A 87 15.33 -4.69 -6.70
CA SER A 87 15.01 -5.90 -7.45
C SER A 87 13.51 -6.25 -7.42
N PHE A 88 12.68 -5.38 -6.83
CA PHE A 88 11.25 -5.60 -6.68
C PHE A 88 10.45 -4.69 -7.61
N VAL A 89 9.53 -5.30 -8.36
CA VAL A 89 8.53 -4.61 -9.19
C VAL A 89 7.15 -5.02 -8.68
N ASP A 90 6.31 -4.03 -8.40
CA ASP A 90 4.97 -4.19 -7.86
C ASP A 90 4.00 -4.68 -8.94
N SER A 91 3.41 -5.86 -8.74
CA SER A 91 2.49 -6.48 -9.71
C SER A 91 1.06 -5.95 -9.61
N SER A 92 0.76 -5.09 -8.62
CA SER A 92 -0.55 -4.48 -8.40
C SER A 92 -0.65 -3.04 -8.93
N ASP A 93 0.49 -2.41 -9.25
CA ASP A 93 0.54 -1.04 -9.76
C ASP A 93 0.31 -1.03 -11.29
N PRO A 94 -0.78 -0.41 -11.78
CA PRO A 94 -1.07 -0.33 -13.21
C PRO A 94 -0.30 0.79 -13.93
N ASP A 95 0.39 1.65 -13.18
CA ASP A 95 0.94 2.92 -13.65
C ASP A 95 2.48 2.91 -13.69
N ILE A 96 3.14 2.13 -12.82
CA ILE A 96 4.60 2.17 -12.64
C ILE A 96 5.22 0.77 -12.76
N ALA A 97 6.19 0.62 -13.68
CA ALA A 97 7.04 -0.57 -13.83
C ALA A 97 8.50 -0.30 -13.41
N LEU A 98 8.71 0.61 -12.45
CA LEU A 98 10.02 0.97 -11.92
C LEU A 98 10.36 0.15 -10.66
N PRO A 99 11.65 -0.04 -10.34
CA PRO A 99 12.05 -0.59 -9.05
C PRO A 99 11.46 0.23 -7.90
N ASN A 100 10.89 -0.45 -6.91
CA ASN A 100 10.16 0.22 -5.82
C ASN A 100 11.06 1.12 -4.94
N ALA A 101 12.37 0.89 -4.94
CA ALA A 101 13.33 1.80 -4.32
C ALA A 101 13.32 3.20 -4.96
N VAL A 102 13.17 3.29 -6.29
CA VAL A 102 13.07 4.57 -7.00
C VAL A 102 11.83 5.32 -6.55
N HIS A 103 10.69 4.62 -6.48
CA HIS A 103 9.43 5.18 -5.98
C HIS A 103 9.57 5.77 -4.56
N ALA A 104 10.23 5.05 -3.65
CA ALA A 104 10.47 5.54 -2.29
C ALA A 104 11.24 6.88 -2.26
N TYR A 105 12.31 7.02 -3.06
CA TYR A 105 13.05 8.28 -3.16
C TYR A 105 12.24 9.40 -3.81
N GLN A 106 11.46 9.11 -4.86
CA GLN A 106 10.60 10.11 -5.51
C GLN A 106 9.57 10.68 -4.54
N THR A 107 8.91 9.80 -3.78
CA THR A 107 7.93 10.18 -2.76
C THR A 107 8.59 11.05 -1.68
N ALA A 108 9.72 10.60 -1.12
CA ALA A 108 10.45 11.35 -0.10
C ALA A 108 10.91 12.73 -0.58
N GLU A 109 11.50 12.83 -1.78
CA GLU A 109 12.00 14.08 -2.33
C GLU A 109 10.86 15.05 -2.68
N ARG A 110 9.71 14.53 -3.15
CA ARG A 110 8.53 15.37 -3.40
C ARG A 110 7.98 15.95 -2.11
N ILE A 111 7.86 15.14 -1.06
CA ILE A 111 7.42 15.63 0.25
C ILE A 111 8.43 16.64 0.80
N ARG A 112 9.74 16.39 0.67
CA ARG A 112 10.80 17.33 1.08
C ARG A 112 10.69 18.67 0.37
N ALA A 113 10.42 18.68 -0.93
CA ALA A 113 10.27 19.90 -1.72
C ALA A 113 9.02 20.71 -1.30
N THR A 114 7.92 20.04 -0.97
CA THR A 114 6.65 20.70 -0.58
C THR A 114 6.62 21.10 0.89
N TYR A 115 7.16 20.28 1.79
CA TYR A 115 7.12 20.46 3.24
C TYR A 115 8.54 20.47 3.84
N PRO A 116 9.39 21.45 3.50
CA PRO A 116 10.83 21.40 3.79
C PRO A 116 11.21 21.32 5.27
N ASN A 117 10.30 21.71 6.19
CA ASN A 117 10.55 21.70 7.63
C ASN A 117 9.99 20.47 8.35
N GLU A 118 9.28 19.57 7.64
CA GLU A 118 8.66 18.37 8.21
C GLU A 118 9.52 17.13 7.95
N GLU A 119 10.72 17.07 8.55
CA GLU A 119 11.70 16.00 8.30
C GLU A 119 11.14 14.58 8.52
N TRP A 120 10.27 14.42 9.53
CA TRP A 120 9.59 13.14 9.79
C TRP A 120 8.71 12.71 8.61
N PHE A 121 8.16 13.66 7.85
CA PHE A 121 7.27 13.37 6.72
C PHE A 121 8.08 12.96 5.49
N HIS A 122 9.26 13.53 5.30
CA HIS A 122 10.19 13.08 4.24
C HIS A 122 10.57 11.62 4.49
N PHE A 123 10.91 11.32 5.74
CA PHE A 123 11.25 9.97 6.17
C PHE A 123 10.06 9.01 6.04
N ALA A 124 8.84 9.42 6.41
CA ALA A 124 7.64 8.61 6.19
C ALA A 124 7.45 8.26 4.71
N GLY A 125 7.65 9.23 3.80
CA GLY A 125 7.66 8.99 2.36
C GLY A 125 8.73 8.01 1.89
N LEU A 126 9.90 8.00 2.52
CA LEU A 126 10.96 7.05 2.17
C LEU A 126 10.64 5.61 2.61
N VAL A 127 9.92 5.45 3.72
CA VAL A 127 9.75 4.12 4.36
C VAL A 127 8.36 3.52 4.22
N HIS A 128 7.37 4.24 3.71
CA HIS A 128 5.98 3.77 3.64
C HIS A 128 5.86 2.38 2.98
N ASP A 129 6.63 2.18 1.92
CA ASP A 129 6.63 0.98 1.08
C ASP A 129 7.64 -0.08 1.49
N LEU A 130 8.47 0.16 2.52
CA LEU A 130 9.53 -0.77 2.92
C LEU A 130 8.98 -2.12 3.41
N GLY A 131 7.70 -2.22 3.75
CA GLY A 131 7.07 -3.49 4.06
C GLY A 131 7.06 -4.48 2.89
N LYS A 132 7.25 -4.00 1.64
CA LYS A 132 7.30 -4.84 0.44
C LYS A 132 8.46 -5.83 0.41
N VAL A 133 9.46 -5.65 1.29
CA VAL A 133 10.54 -6.64 1.47
C VAL A 133 10.02 -8.04 1.78
N MET A 134 8.81 -8.19 2.36
CA MET A 134 8.18 -9.49 2.58
C MET A 134 8.11 -10.34 1.30
N ALA A 135 7.89 -9.73 0.13
CA ALA A 135 7.82 -10.44 -1.13
C ALA A 135 9.16 -11.07 -1.56
N LEU A 136 10.28 -10.62 -0.97
CA LEU A 136 11.61 -11.20 -1.17
C LEU A 136 11.89 -12.37 -0.22
N TYR A 137 10.96 -12.66 0.69
CA TYR A 137 11.01 -13.74 1.68
C TYR A 137 9.80 -14.68 1.52
N ASP A 138 9.56 -15.11 0.29
CA ASP A 138 8.57 -16.12 -0.10
C ASP A 138 7.08 -15.76 0.11
N GLU A 139 6.75 -14.49 0.41
CA GLU A 139 5.35 -14.05 0.36
C GLU A 139 4.91 -13.77 -1.08
N PRO A 140 3.74 -14.29 -1.50
CA PRO A 140 3.20 -13.91 -2.80
C PRO A 140 2.81 -12.43 -2.78
N GLN A 141 2.97 -11.74 -3.91
CA GLN A 141 2.73 -10.30 -3.99
C GLN A 141 1.31 -9.90 -3.54
N TRP A 142 0.28 -10.70 -3.81
CA TRP A 142 -1.09 -10.42 -3.36
C TRP A 142 -1.26 -10.37 -1.82
N ALA A 143 -0.30 -10.91 -1.07
CA ALA A 143 -0.24 -10.85 0.39
C ALA A 143 0.72 -9.75 0.91
N VAL A 144 1.19 -8.87 0.02
CA VAL A 144 2.20 -7.85 0.31
C VAL A 144 1.78 -6.48 -0.24
N VAL A 145 1.38 -6.40 -1.52
CA VAL A 145 1.08 -5.15 -2.24
C VAL A 145 -0.42 -4.99 -2.51
N GLY A 146 -0.80 -3.84 -3.07
CA GLY A 146 -2.15 -3.55 -3.53
C GLY A 146 -3.02 -2.79 -2.53
N ASP A 147 -4.13 -2.25 -3.05
CA ASP A 147 -5.12 -1.51 -2.27
C ASP A 147 -5.71 -2.42 -1.18
N THR A 148 -5.77 -1.92 0.06
CA THR A 148 -6.24 -2.67 1.22
C THR A 148 -7.74 -2.48 1.46
N PHE A 149 -8.34 -3.46 2.14
CA PHE A 149 -9.74 -3.42 2.55
C PHE A 149 -9.92 -4.13 3.92
N PRO A 150 -10.93 -3.75 4.73
CA PRO A 150 -11.29 -4.49 5.93
C PRO A 150 -11.73 -5.92 5.62
N VAL A 151 -11.08 -6.91 6.23
CA VAL A 151 -11.60 -8.29 6.26
C VAL A 151 -12.64 -8.43 7.36
N GLY A 152 -13.50 -9.44 7.31
CA GLY A 152 -14.47 -9.70 8.38
C GLY A 152 -15.71 -8.79 8.39
N CYS A 153 -15.93 -8.00 7.34
CA CYS A 153 -17.20 -7.32 7.05
C CYS A 153 -17.48 -7.35 5.53
N ALA A 154 -18.68 -6.91 5.14
CA ALA A 154 -19.04 -6.82 3.73
C ALA A 154 -18.08 -5.90 2.97
N VAL A 155 -17.69 -6.33 1.77
CA VAL A 155 -16.78 -5.60 0.89
C VAL A 155 -17.52 -4.42 0.26
N ALA A 156 -16.95 -3.23 0.33
CA ALA A 156 -17.59 -2.02 -0.16
C ALA A 156 -17.41 -1.84 -1.68
N PRO A 157 -18.31 -1.11 -2.37
CA PRO A 157 -18.27 -0.97 -3.82
C PRO A 157 -17.02 -0.29 -4.38
N SER A 158 -16.36 0.60 -3.62
CA SER A 158 -15.13 1.27 -4.07
C SER A 158 -13.87 0.41 -3.97
N VAL A 159 -13.96 -0.81 -3.43
CA VAL A 159 -12.85 -1.77 -3.51
C VAL A 159 -12.58 -2.08 -4.98
N VAL A 160 -11.33 -2.01 -5.38
CA VAL A 160 -10.91 -2.22 -6.76
C VAL A 160 -11.36 -3.60 -7.26
N LEU A 161 -11.93 -3.65 -8.48
CA LEU A 161 -12.41 -4.90 -9.11
C LEU A 161 -13.40 -5.73 -8.24
N GLN A 162 -14.10 -5.10 -7.28
CA GLN A 162 -14.94 -5.79 -6.30
C GLN A 162 -15.96 -6.75 -6.94
N GLU A 163 -16.60 -6.31 -8.04
CA GLU A 163 -17.66 -7.08 -8.70
C GLU A 163 -17.18 -8.40 -9.33
N SER A 164 -15.90 -8.53 -9.69
CA SER A 164 -15.37 -9.64 -10.49
C SER A 164 -14.42 -10.57 -9.74
N THR A 165 -13.91 -10.18 -8.57
CA THR A 165 -12.74 -10.84 -7.93
C THR A 165 -13.04 -11.50 -6.58
N PHE A 166 -14.17 -11.23 -5.94
CA PHE A 166 -14.50 -11.77 -4.62
C PHE A 166 -15.29 -13.10 -4.63
N SER A 167 -15.63 -13.62 -5.81
CA SER A 167 -16.52 -14.80 -5.95
C SER A 167 -16.02 -16.07 -5.23
N ASN A 168 -14.70 -16.19 -5.09
CA ASN A 168 -14.02 -17.32 -4.46
C ASN A 168 -13.72 -17.12 -2.96
N ASN A 169 -13.87 -15.90 -2.43
CA ASN A 169 -13.57 -15.63 -1.03
C ASN A 169 -14.62 -16.30 -0.13
N PRO A 170 -14.24 -17.20 0.78
CA PRO A 170 -15.19 -17.90 1.65
C PRO A 170 -15.88 -16.96 2.65
N ASP A 171 -15.23 -15.88 3.10
CA ASP A 171 -15.78 -14.96 4.10
C ASP A 171 -16.98 -14.18 3.56
N THR A 172 -17.07 -13.99 2.24
CA THR A 172 -18.23 -13.33 1.59
C THR A 172 -19.53 -14.13 1.74
N LYS A 173 -19.44 -15.43 2.08
CA LYS A 173 -20.56 -16.34 2.27
C LYS A 173 -20.78 -16.67 3.75
N ASP A 174 -19.87 -16.25 4.63
CA ASP A 174 -19.94 -16.48 6.07
C ASP A 174 -20.84 -15.43 6.74
N THR A 175 -21.85 -15.87 7.49
CA THR A 175 -22.81 -14.97 8.15
C THR A 175 -22.18 -14.09 9.25
N ARG A 176 -20.97 -14.43 9.71
CA ARG A 176 -20.19 -13.61 10.63
C ARG A 176 -19.57 -12.39 9.95
N TYR A 177 -19.32 -12.46 8.64
CA TYR A 177 -18.50 -11.48 7.92
C TYR A 177 -19.24 -10.81 6.76
N ASN A 178 -20.30 -11.41 6.23
CA ASN A 178 -20.98 -10.92 5.04
C ASN A 178 -22.03 -9.81 5.28
N THR A 179 -22.07 -9.23 6.48
CA THR A 179 -22.94 -8.09 6.80
C THR A 179 -22.15 -6.79 6.82
N LYS A 180 -22.84 -5.64 6.76
CA LYS A 180 -22.20 -4.30 6.75
C LYS A 180 -21.13 -4.16 7.85
N LEU A 181 -21.44 -4.56 9.08
CA LEU A 181 -20.52 -4.50 10.20
C LEU A 181 -19.71 -5.79 10.38
N GLY A 182 -20.24 -6.93 9.93
CA GLY A 182 -19.60 -8.22 10.12
C GLY A 182 -19.24 -8.47 11.58
N MET A 183 -17.94 -8.60 11.86
CA MET A 183 -17.41 -8.80 13.21
C MET A 183 -17.15 -7.51 14.01
N TYR A 184 -17.42 -6.34 13.45
CA TYR A 184 -17.09 -5.05 14.05
C TYR A 184 -18.28 -4.37 14.75
N GLU A 185 -17.95 -3.42 15.63
CA GLU A 185 -18.91 -2.45 16.19
C GLU A 185 -18.91 -1.17 15.34
N GLU A 186 -20.05 -0.48 15.29
CA GLU A 186 -20.17 0.79 14.56
C GLU A 186 -19.30 1.87 15.22
N GLY A 187 -18.46 2.54 14.42
CA GLY A 187 -17.53 3.56 14.90
C GLY A 187 -16.41 3.03 15.80
N CYS A 188 -16.05 1.76 15.70
CA CYS A 188 -14.99 1.14 16.50
C CYS A 188 -13.61 1.80 16.32
N GLY A 189 -13.39 2.49 15.20
CA GLY A 189 -12.14 3.11 14.82
C GLY A 189 -11.25 2.18 14.03
N LEU A 190 -10.52 2.73 13.05
CA LEU A 190 -9.66 1.92 12.16
C LEU A 190 -8.53 1.21 12.90
N ASP A 191 -8.14 1.68 14.09
CA ASP A 191 -7.19 0.98 14.95
C ASP A 191 -7.69 -0.41 15.41
N ASN A 192 -9.01 -0.61 15.45
CA ASN A 192 -9.70 -1.84 15.85
C ASN A 192 -10.23 -2.65 14.65
N VAL A 193 -9.93 -2.22 13.42
CA VAL A 193 -10.31 -2.93 12.20
C VAL A 193 -9.16 -3.82 11.75
N THR A 194 -9.48 -5.06 11.39
CA THR A 194 -8.52 -5.98 10.77
C THR A 194 -8.51 -5.71 9.26
N MET A 195 -7.45 -5.08 8.78
CA MET A 195 -7.22 -4.84 7.35
C MET A 195 -6.67 -6.09 6.67
N SER A 196 -6.92 -6.25 5.36
CA SER A 196 -6.19 -7.20 4.52
C SER A 196 -4.69 -7.08 4.74
N TRP A 197 -4.00 -8.21 4.88
CA TRP A 197 -2.58 -8.22 5.24
C TRP A 197 -1.71 -7.73 4.09
N GLY A 198 -0.76 -6.85 4.39
CA GLY A 198 0.15 -6.28 3.41
C GLY A 198 1.23 -5.40 4.04
N HIS A 199 1.95 -4.67 3.18
CA HIS A 199 3.09 -3.83 3.54
C HIS A 199 2.72 -2.70 4.53
N ASP A 200 1.52 -2.11 4.45
CA ASP A 200 1.04 -1.08 5.38
C ASP A 200 1.10 -1.53 6.85
N GLU A 201 0.33 -2.56 7.20
CA GLU A 201 0.22 -3.06 8.57
C GLU A 201 1.55 -3.63 9.06
N TYR A 202 2.28 -4.33 8.18
CA TYR A 202 3.61 -4.83 8.51
C TYR A 202 4.57 -3.70 8.84
N MET A 203 4.66 -2.67 7.98
CA MET A 203 5.59 -1.56 8.17
C MET A 203 5.23 -0.71 9.40
N TYR A 204 3.95 -0.43 9.63
CA TYR A 204 3.46 0.20 10.86
C TYR A 204 3.98 -0.53 12.11
N ARG A 205 3.85 -1.87 12.13
CA ARG A 205 4.28 -2.69 13.25
C ARG A 205 5.80 -2.77 13.38
N VAL A 206 6.54 -2.83 12.28
CA VAL A 206 8.02 -2.75 12.27
C VAL A 206 8.49 -1.44 12.89
N LEU A 207 7.90 -0.31 12.50
CA LEU A 207 8.25 1.02 13.01
C LEU A 207 7.97 1.12 14.52
N LYS A 208 6.82 0.60 14.98
CA LYS A 208 6.50 0.55 16.40
C LYS A 208 7.45 -0.36 17.18
N HIS A 209 7.74 -1.56 16.66
CA HIS A 209 8.65 -2.51 17.31
C HIS A 209 10.07 -1.96 17.47
N ASN A 210 10.53 -1.16 16.50
CA ASN A 210 11.85 -0.54 16.53
C ASN A 210 11.85 0.86 17.17
N ASN A 211 10.77 1.26 17.86
CA ASN A 211 10.65 2.53 18.57
C ASN A 211 10.99 3.75 17.68
N CYS A 212 10.53 3.74 16.43
CA CYS A 212 10.75 4.85 15.51
C CYS A 212 10.11 6.15 16.04
N THR A 213 10.73 7.29 15.75
CA THR A 213 10.31 8.61 16.23
C THR A 213 9.32 9.33 15.31
N ILE A 214 8.81 8.66 14.27
CA ILE A 214 7.73 9.20 13.43
C ILE A 214 6.51 9.50 14.34
N PRO A 215 5.90 10.69 14.26
CA PRO A 215 4.72 11.02 15.04
C PRO A 215 3.52 10.14 14.68
N GLN A 216 2.52 10.08 15.55
CA GLN A 216 1.39 9.15 15.38
C GLN A 216 0.66 9.31 14.03
N HIS A 217 0.43 10.54 13.55
CA HIS A 217 -0.20 10.75 12.24
C HIS A 217 0.68 10.24 11.08
N GLY A 218 2.00 10.31 11.19
CA GLY A 218 2.91 9.71 10.20
C GLY A 218 2.85 8.18 10.20
N LEU A 219 2.66 7.57 11.38
CA LEU A 219 2.42 6.13 11.48
C LEU A 219 1.05 5.74 10.90
N ASP A 220 0.02 6.57 11.12
CA ASP A 220 -1.33 6.36 10.59
C ASP A 220 -1.34 6.50 9.06
N ILE A 221 -0.60 7.47 8.50
CA ILE A 221 -0.37 7.58 7.04
C ILE A 221 0.21 6.26 6.52
N ILE A 222 1.31 5.76 7.09
CA ILE A 222 1.95 4.51 6.63
C ILE A 222 1.00 3.30 6.76
N ARG A 223 0.20 3.25 7.84
CA ARG A 223 -0.71 2.14 8.11
C ARG A 223 -1.93 2.09 7.18
N TYR A 224 -2.33 3.22 6.60
CA TYR A 224 -3.57 3.33 5.84
C TYR A 224 -3.41 3.94 4.45
N HIS A 225 -2.18 4.15 3.96
CA HIS A 225 -1.94 4.76 2.63
C HIS A 225 -2.40 3.91 1.45
N SER A 226 -2.55 2.60 1.65
CA SER A 226 -3.15 1.70 0.67
C SER A 226 -4.66 1.56 0.85
N PHE A 227 -5.29 2.19 1.85
CA PHE A 227 -6.73 2.05 2.12
C PHE A 227 -7.58 3.00 1.24
N TYR A 228 -7.41 2.87 -0.08
CA TYR A 228 -8.09 3.68 -1.08
C TYR A 228 -9.62 3.75 -0.97
N PRO A 229 -10.32 2.64 -0.67
CA PRO A 229 -11.76 2.69 -0.43
C PRO A 229 -12.17 3.72 0.64
N TRP A 230 -11.33 3.96 1.64
CA TRP A 230 -11.58 4.93 2.70
C TRP A 230 -11.16 6.36 2.31
N HIS A 231 -9.87 6.59 2.04
CA HIS A 231 -9.35 7.95 1.84
C HIS A 231 -9.63 8.55 0.46
N THR A 232 -10.11 7.74 -0.50
CA THR A 232 -10.46 8.20 -1.85
C THR A 232 -11.88 7.79 -2.24
N GLY A 233 -12.28 6.55 -1.94
CA GLY A 233 -13.59 6.00 -2.30
C GLY A 233 -14.76 6.50 -1.44
N GLY A 234 -14.49 7.01 -0.24
CA GLY A 234 -15.51 7.47 0.70
C GLY A 234 -16.30 6.35 1.40
N ASP A 235 -15.87 5.09 1.26
CA ASP A 235 -16.46 3.94 1.93
C ASP A 235 -15.93 3.75 3.36
N TYR A 236 -16.47 2.74 4.06
CA TYR A 236 -16.07 2.32 5.42
C TYR A 236 -16.19 3.37 6.53
N GLN A 237 -16.86 4.50 6.28
CA GLN A 237 -17.11 5.56 7.28
C GLN A 237 -17.84 5.07 8.55
N HIS A 238 -18.62 4.00 8.43
CA HIS A 238 -19.33 3.36 9.55
C HIS A 238 -18.40 2.63 10.52
N LEU A 239 -17.15 2.34 10.14
CA LEU A 239 -16.12 1.80 11.03
C LEU A 239 -15.26 2.92 11.66
N CYS A 240 -15.25 4.11 11.07
CA CYS A 240 -14.38 5.21 11.48
C CYS A 240 -14.90 5.92 12.75
N ASN A 241 -13.98 6.25 13.66
CA ASN A 241 -14.24 7.12 14.80
C ASN A 241 -13.81 8.58 14.50
N GLN A 242 -13.81 9.45 15.51
CA GLN A 242 -13.42 10.85 15.31
C GLN A 242 -11.93 11.03 14.95
N LYS A 243 -11.04 10.23 15.56
CA LYS A 243 -9.60 10.27 15.27
C LYS A 243 -9.34 10.01 13.79
N ASP A 244 -10.00 8.99 13.23
CA ASP A 244 -9.83 8.63 11.83
C ASP A 244 -10.32 9.77 10.90
N ARG A 245 -11.43 10.42 11.24
CA ARG A 245 -11.96 11.56 10.47
C ARG A 245 -11.09 12.82 10.52
N ASP A 246 -10.26 12.94 11.55
CA ASP A 246 -9.35 14.07 11.75
C ASP A 246 -7.94 13.80 11.16
N THR A 247 -7.70 12.59 10.63
CA THR A 247 -6.43 12.17 10.02
C THR A 247 -6.37 12.56 8.56
#